data_AF-A0A328RX14-F1
#
_entry.id   AF-A0A328RX14-F1
#
_cell.length_a   1.000
_cell.length_b   1.000
_cell.length_c   1.000
_cell.angle_alpha   90.00
_cell.angle_beta   90.00
_cell.angle_gamma   90.00
#
_symmetry.space_group_name_H-M   'P 1'
#
loop_
_entity.id
_entity.type
_entity.pdbx_description
1 polymer ?
#
loop_
_entity_poly.entity_id
_entity_poly.type
_entity_poly.pdbx_seq_one_letter_code
_entity_poly.pdbx_strand_id
1 'polypeptide(L)' 'MNQWYPSTKLCNNCQYKNEEITLKEREWTCPECHCHHDRDVNAS' A
#
# COMPACT_ATOMS: atom_id res chain seq x y z
N MET A 1 -1.67 23.16 1.94
CA MET A 1 -0.89 22.24 2.78
C MET A 1 -1.67 20.94 2.89
N ASN A 2 -1.29 19.91 2.14
CA ASN A 2 -1.56 18.51 2.49
C ASN A 2 -0.61 17.67 1.64
N GLN A 3 0.57 17.43 2.21
CA GLN A 3 1.58 16.50 1.73
C GLN A 3 0.97 15.08 1.78
N TRP A 4 0.19 14.73 0.76
CA TRP A 4 -0.12 13.33 0.48
C TRP A 4 1.20 12.69 0.03
N TYR A 5 1.90 12.05 0.95
CA TYR A 5 2.99 11.14 0.64
C TYR A 5 2.37 9.77 0.30
N PRO A 6 2.25 9.37 -0.99
CA PRO A 6 1.68 8.09 -1.31
C PRO A 6 2.78 7.04 -1.27
N SER A 7 3.24 6.67 -0.07
CA SER A 7 4.27 5.63 0.09
C SER A 7 3.85 4.51 1.02
N THR A 8 2.60 4.06 0.93
CA THR A 8 2.15 2.79 1.54
C THR A 8 2.58 1.57 0.72
N LYS A 9 3.76 1.60 0.10
CA LYS A 9 4.45 0.39 -0.38
C LYS A 9 4.89 -0.52 0.78
N LEU A 10 4.75 -0.03 2.01
CA LEU A 10 5.06 -0.74 3.22
C LEU A 10 3.78 -1.35 3.82
N CYS A 11 3.84 -2.63 4.18
CA CYS A 11 2.85 -3.28 5.02
C CYS A 11 2.86 -2.62 6.40
N ASN A 12 1.73 -2.08 6.87
CA ASN A 12 1.68 -1.49 8.21
C ASN A 12 1.75 -2.56 9.32
N ASN A 13 1.41 -3.80 9.01
CA ASN A 13 1.36 -4.89 9.98
C ASN A 13 2.76 -5.47 10.27
N CYS A 14 3.57 -5.74 9.24
CA CYS A 14 4.90 -6.33 9.40
C CYS A 14 6.05 -5.47 8.86
N GLN A 15 5.77 -4.24 8.40
CA GLN A 15 6.74 -3.34 7.76
C GLN A 15 7.40 -3.91 6.49
N TYR A 16 6.83 -4.95 5.88
CA TYR A 16 7.30 -5.47 4.60
C TYR A 16 7.16 -4.44 3.48
N LYS A 17 8.27 -4.15 2.80
CA LYS A 17 8.29 -3.21 1.68
C LYS A 17 8.04 -3.97 0.38
N ASN A 18 6.82 -3.89 -0.13
CA ASN A 18 6.51 -4.40 -1.45
C ASN A 18 6.95 -3.36 -2.49
N GLU A 19 8.06 -3.63 -3.18
CA GLU A 19 8.61 -2.75 -4.20
C GLU A 19 7.97 -2.97 -5.57
N GLU A 20 7.39 -4.16 -5.75
CA GLU A 20 6.72 -4.62 -6.96
C GLU A 20 5.31 -4.04 -7.11
N ILE A 21 4.66 -3.66 -6.00
CA ILE A 21 3.37 -2.99 -6.07
C ILE A 21 3.51 -1.62 -6.76
N THR A 22 2.94 -1.53 -7.94
CA THR A 22 2.91 -0.31 -8.72
C THR A 22 1.79 0.58 -8.20
N LEU A 23 1.90 1.91 -8.31
CA LEU A 23 0.83 2.86 -7.93
C LEU A 23 -0.53 2.62 -8.62
N LYS A 24 -0.60 1.68 -9.58
CA LYS A 24 -1.82 1.20 -10.24
C LYS A 24 -2.51 0.05 -9.53
N GLU A 25 -1.80 -0.73 -8.73
CA GLU A 25 -2.36 -1.86 -7.99
C GLU A 25 -3.13 -1.30 -6.78
N ARG A 26 -4.46 -1.49 -6.83
CA ARG A 26 -5.42 -1.02 -5.82
C ARG A 26 -5.46 -1.92 -4.60
N GLU A 27 -5.24 -3.21 -4.80
CA GLU A 27 -5.25 -4.23 -3.75
C GLU A 27 -3.96 -5.04 -3.83
N TRP A 28 -3.37 -5.34 -2.68
CA TRP A 28 -2.26 -6.27 -2.59
C TRP A 28 -2.31 -7.04 -1.29
N THR A 29 -1.82 -8.27 -1.31
CA THR A 29 -1.72 -9.09 -0.10
C THR A 29 -0.25 -9.24 0.26
N CYS A 30 0.08 -8.99 1.53
CA CYS A 30 1.45 -9.09 2.00
C CYS A 30 1.91 -10.56 2.02
N PRO A 31 3.04 -10.93 1.39
CA PRO A 31 3.52 -12.32 1.41
C PRO A 31 4.05 -12.76 2.78
N GLU A 32 4.47 -11.83 3.64
CA GLU A 32 5.03 -12.14 4.96
C GLU A 32 3.93 -12.41 6.00
N CYS A 33 2.94 -11.51 6.09
CA CYS A 33 1.89 -11.59 7.10
C CYS A 33 0.50 -11.90 6.56
N HIS A 34 0.36 -12.07 5.24
CA HIS A 34 -0.91 -12.33 4.55
C HIS A 34 -1.98 -11.25 4.81
N CYS A 35 -1.55 -10.06 5.25
CA CYS A 35 -2.45 -8.94 5.45
C CYS A 35 -2.91 -8.41 4.08
N HIS A 36 -4.22 -8.32 3.90
CA HIS A 36 -4.83 -7.73 2.73
C HIS A 36 -4.81 -6.20 2.88
N HIS A 37 -4.23 -5.54 1.90
CA HIS A 37 -4.12 -4.10 1.83
C HIS A 37 -4.91 -3.60 0.64
N ASP A 38 -5.99 -2.87 0.91
CA ASP A 38 -6.73 -2.11 -0.07
C ASP A 38 -6.32 -0.64 0.04
N ARG A 39 -5.85 -0.05 -1.06
CA ARG A 39 -5.59 1.39 -1.15
C ARG A 39 -6.69 2.03 -1.97
N ASP A 40 -7.61 2.66 -1.25
CA ASP A 40 -8.64 3.49 -1.82
C ASP A 40 -8.04 4.78 -2.41
N VAL A 41 -8.10 4.90 -3.73
CA VAL A 41 -7.91 6.17 -4.41
C VAL A 41 -9.27 6.88 -4.34
N ASN A 42 -9.56 7.49 -3.19
CA ASN A 42 -10.60 8.51 -3.11
C ASN A 42 -10.10 9.73 -3.89
N ALA A 43 -10.26 9.67 -5.20
CA ALA A 43 -10.21 10.83 -6.08
C ALA A 43 -11.59 11.46 -6.09
N SER A 44 -11.75 12.52 -5.29
CA SER A 44 -12.76 13.57 -5.50
C SER A 44 -12.07 14.91 -5.37
#